data_AF-A0A1Y6C310-F1
#
_entry.id   AF-A0A1Y6C310-F1
#
_cell.length_a   1.000
_cell.length_b   1.000
_cell.length_c   1.000
_cell.angle_alpha   90.00
_cell.angle_beta   90.00
_cell.angle_gamma   90.00
#
_symmetry.space_group_name_H-M   'P 1'
#
loop_
_entity.id
_entity.type
_entity.pdbx_description
1 polymer ?
#
loop_
_entity_poly.entity_id
_entity_poly.type
_entity_poly.pdbx_seq_one_letter_code
_entity_poly.pdbx_strand_id
1 'polypeptide(L)'
;MNRPTSLKYQSLLTKGFTLIELVSVLVIVGIVVAIGSNFVVSTVNSYGQTEKRSKLVARGRASLEQMTRQLRNALPNSLRVSASGNCIEYLPVIGGANYIGQLADTQNGASATSSISTSPFNLDLGSAQHVVVAALSTSELYTGAATAARADIGTLGSSPYTTVPLAIGHRFVRNSVNNRLFISDDPKRFCFVSGSIVQYQNYGLDTGNLDDSNPGGDLLTLSEGIFASGNVFVLSAGSQDRNTAVTITLGFAERGEQITLDSKVLVRNVP
;
A
#
# COMPACT_ATOMS: atom_id res chain seq x y z
N MET A 1 104.01 -28.41 -1.85
CA MET A 1 103.74 -28.29 -0.41
C MET A 1 102.66 -27.23 -0.24
N ASN A 2 101.38 -27.62 -0.19
CA ASN A 2 100.27 -26.73 0.18
C ASN A 2 99.08 -27.58 0.65
N ARG A 3 98.64 -27.32 1.89
CA ARG A 3 97.58 -28.03 2.63
C ARG A 3 96.19 -27.76 2.01
N PRO A 4 95.27 -28.75 1.97
CA PRO A 4 93.87 -28.46 1.70
C PRO A 4 93.19 -27.90 2.97
N THR A 5 92.48 -26.79 2.79
CA THR A 5 91.54 -26.20 3.76
C THR A 5 90.28 -27.07 3.89
N SER A 6 89.95 -27.52 5.11
CA SER A 6 88.72 -28.27 5.37
C SER A 6 87.50 -27.34 5.42
N LEU A 7 86.54 -27.53 4.51
CA LEU A 7 85.20 -26.95 4.62
C LEU A 7 84.38 -27.82 5.60
N LYS A 8 83.99 -27.24 6.74
CA LYS A 8 83.03 -27.85 7.67
C LYS A 8 81.63 -27.78 7.05
N TYR A 9 81.11 -28.91 6.58
CA TYR A 9 79.69 -29.07 6.30
C TYR A 9 78.94 -29.14 7.64
N GLN A 10 78.17 -28.10 7.98
CA GLN A 10 77.14 -28.21 9.01
C GLN A 10 75.99 -29.03 8.41
N SER A 11 75.85 -30.29 8.82
CA SER A 11 74.66 -31.06 8.51
C SER A 11 73.49 -30.49 9.31
N LEU A 12 72.53 -29.88 8.62
CA LEU A 12 71.20 -29.67 9.18
C LEU A 12 70.58 -31.07 9.33
N LEU A 13 70.52 -31.57 10.56
CA LEU A 13 69.83 -32.81 10.90
C LEU A 13 68.34 -32.65 10.57
N THR A 14 67.91 -33.22 9.46
CA THR A 14 66.49 -33.37 9.12
C THR A 14 65.87 -34.34 10.12
N LYS A 15 65.23 -33.81 11.17
CA LYS A 15 64.48 -34.63 12.13
C LYS A 15 63.22 -35.14 11.43
N GLY A 16 63.09 -36.46 11.28
CA GLY A 16 61.86 -37.10 10.81
C GLY A 16 60.76 -37.03 11.87
N PHE A 17 59.51 -36.92 11.42
CA PHE A 17 58.33 -36.98 12.30
C PHE A 17 58.17 -38.37 12.90
N THR A 18 57.81 -38.44 14.18
CA THR A 18 57.52 -39.71 14.85
C THR A 18 56.07 -40.14 14.58
N LEU A 19 55.80 -41.45 14.62
CA LEU A 19 54.44 -41.97 14.39
C LEU A 19 53.43 -41.44 15.41
N ILE A 20 53.85 -41.27 16.67
CA ILE A 20 53.01 -40.71 17.74
C ILE A 20 52.64 -39.24 17.46
N GLU A 21 53.57 -38.47 16.88
CA GLU A 21 53.36 -37.07 16.50
C GLU A 21 52.34 -36.95 15.37
N LEU A 22 52.46 -37.78 14.32
CA LEU A 22 51.48 -37.85 13.23
C LEU A 22 50.07 -38.21 13.74
N VAL A 23 49.96 -39.24 14.59
CA VAL A 23 48.67 -39.68 15.14
C VAL A 23 48.03 -38.59 15.99
N SER A 24 48.82 -37.92 16.84
CA SER A 24 48.30 -36.82 17.69
C SER A 24 47.75 -35.65 16.86
N VAL A 25 48.44 -35.29 15.76
CA VAL A 25 47.99 -34.22 14.85
C VAL A 25 46.69 -34.61 14.14
N LEU A 26 46.58 -35.85 13.64
CA LEU A 26 45.35 -36.31 13.00
C LEU A 26 44.14 -36.30 13.95
N VAL A 27 44.34 -36.70 15.21
CA VAL A 27 43.29 -36.66 16.24
C VAL A 27 42.87 -35.21 16.53
N ILE A 28 43.84 -34.30 16.73
CA ILE A 28 43.55 -32.88 17.00
C ILE A 28 42.82 -32.24 15.82
N VAL A 29 43.29 -32.46 14.59
CA VAL A 29 42.64 -31.95 13.37
C VAL A 29 41.22 -32.50 13.24
N GLY A 30 41.02 -33.79 13.51
CA GLY A 30 39.68 -34.41 13.50
C GLY A 30 38.71 -33.73 14.47
N ILE A 31 39.13 -33.47 15.71
CA ILE A 31 38.32 -32.77 16.72
C ILE A 31 38.01 -31.33 16.28
N VAL A 32 39.03 -30.59 15.82
CA VAL A 32 38.86 -29.19 15.39
C VAL A 32 37.92 -29.08 14.19
N VAL A 33 38.06 -29.96 13.19
CA VAL A 33 37.18 -29.99 12.02
C VAL A 33 35.75 -30.38 12.41
N ALA A 34 35.58 -31.33 13.33
CA ALA A 34 34.24 -31.74 13.80
C ALA A 34 33.52 -30.60 14.54
N ILE A 35 34.22 -29.84 15.39
CA ILE A 35 33.63 -28.69 16.08
C ILE A 35 33.41 -27.51 15.12
N GLY A 36 34.42 -27.20 14.30
CA GLY A 36 34.40 -26.09 13.35
C GLY A 36 33.32 -26.22 12.28
N SER A 37 33.09 -27.44 11.76
CA SER A 37 32.06 -27.68 10.73
C SER A 37 30.65 -27.38 11.24
N ASN A 38 30.30 -27.81 12.46
CA ASN A 38 29.02 -27.51 13.08
C ASN A 38 28.82 -26.00 13.28
N PHE A 39 29.86 -25.30 13.73
CA PHE A 39 29.82 -23.85 13.91
C PHE A 39 29.60 -23.11 12.57
N VAL A 40 30.29 -23.51 11.50
CA VAL A 40 30.12 -22.92 10.17
C VAL A 40 28.70 -23.14 9.65
N VAL A 41 28.17 -24.37 9.73
CA VAL A 41 26.80 -24.68 9.30
C VAL A 41 25.77 -23.86 10.10
N SER A 42 25.94 -23.77 11.42
CA SER A 42 25.06 -22.97 12.27
C SER A 42 25.10 -21.48 11.88
N THR A 43 26.30 -20.92 11.67
CA THR A 43 26.48 -19.51 11.32
C THR A 43 25.84 -19.19 9.96
N VAL A 44 26.06 -20.03 8.95
CA VAL A 44 25.46 -19.87 7.61
C VAL A 44 23.93 -19.98 7.68
N ASN A 45 23.40 -20.92 8.45
CA ASN A 45 21.94 -21.08 8.62
C ASN A 45 21.31 -19.89 9.36
N SER A 46 21.97 -19.35 10.38
CA SER A 46 21.50 -18.15 11.11
C SER A 46 21.53 -16.90 10.24
N TYR A 47 22.56 -16.74 9.41
CA TYR A 47 22.63 -15.66 8.44
C TYR A 47 21.48 -15.75 7.42
N GLY A 48 21.27 -16.93 6.82
CA GLY A 48 20.20 -17.15 5.86
C GLY A 48 18.78 -16.96 6.44
N GLN A 49 18.56 -17.28 7.71
CA GLN A 49 17.30 -16.97 8.39
C GLN A 49 17.10 -15.45 8.57
N THR A 50 18.15 -14.74 8.97
CA THR A 50 18.09 -13.28 9.15
C THR A 50 17.79 -12.55 7.84
N GLU A 51 18.41 -12.99 6.74
CA GLU A 51 18.18 -12.40 5.42
C GLU A 51 16.72 -12.59 4.95
N LYS A 52 16.18 -13.81 5.12
CA LYS A 52 14.78 -14.12 4.78
C LYS A 52 13.80 -13.26 5.57
N ARG A 53 13.99 -13.17 6.90
CA ARG A 53 13.20 -12.31 7.78
C ARG A 53 13.23 -10.85 7.32
N SER A 54 14.43 -10.35 7.01
CA SER A 54 14.62 -8.97 6.56
C SER A 54 13.85 -8.69 5.27
N LYS A 55 13.92 -9.61 4.30
CA LYS A 55 13.19 -9.50 3.04
C LYS A 55 11.67 -9.53 3.23
N LEU A 56 11.17 -10.41 4.08
CA LEU A 56 9.74 -10.53 4.42
C LEU A 56 9.22 -9.22 5.04
N VAL A 57 9.94 -8.67 6.02
CA VAL A 57 9.62 -7.39 6.68
C VAL A 57 9.65 -6.25 5.66
N ALA A 58 10.66 -6.21 4.79
CA ALA A 58 10.80 -5.16 3.79
C ALA A 58 9.64 -5.16 2.78
N ARG A 59 9.26 -6.34 2.27
CA ARG A 59 8.11 -6.50 1.36
C ARG A 59 6.82 -6.04 2.02
N GLY A 60 6.60 -6.46 3.27
CA GLY A 60 5.39 -6.09 4.01
C GLY A 60 5.29 -4.59 4.29
N ARG A 61 6.39 -3.97 4.70
CA ARG A 61 6.45 -2.51 4.90
C ARG A 61 6.23 -1.73 3.61
N ALA A 62 6.84 -2.16 2.51
CA ALA A 62 6.65 -1.50 1.21
C ALA A 62 5.19 -1.55 0.75
N SER A 63 4.53 -2.70 0.91
CA SER A 63 3.12 -2.89 0.54
C SER A 63 2.20 -2.01 1.39
N LEU A 64 2.40 -2.00 2.71
CA LEU A 64 1.65 -1.14 3.62
C LEU A 64 1.89 0.34 3.33
N GLU A 65 3.13 0.76 3.08
CA GLU A 65 3.43 2.16 2.75
C GLU A 65 2.76 2.58 1.43
N GLN A 66 2.77 1.71 0.41
CA GLN A 66 2.06 1.98 -0.84
C GLN A 66 0.56 2.14 -0.62
N MET A 67 -0.08 1.23 0.11
CA MET A 67 -1.52 1.32 0.41
C MET A 67 -1.86 2.56 1.23
N THR A 68 -1.07 2.85 2.27
CA THR A 68 -1.30 3.98 3.17
C THR A 68 -1.15 5.31 2.43
N ARG A 69 -0.14 5.45 1.56
CA ARG A 69 0.04 6.65 0.73
C ARG A 69 -1.15 6.88 -0.21
N GLN A 70 -1.67 5.82 -0.82
CA GLN A 70 -2.84 5.93 -1.69
C GLN A 70 -4.11 6.28 -0.91
N LEU A 71 -4.36 5.61 0.23
CA LEU A 71 -5.51 5.87 1.10
C LEU A 71 -5.48 7.26 1.75
N ARG A 72 -4.30 7.85 1.98
CA ARG A 72 -4.19 9.25 2.45
C ARG A 72 -4.78 10.26 1.46
N ASN A 73 -4.85 9.89 0.18
CA ASN A 73 -5.46 10.71 -0.87
C ASN A 73 -6.92 10.32 -1.14
N ALA A 74 -7.56 9.57 -0.24
CA ALA A 74 -8.98 9.26 -0.33
C ALA A 74 -9.83 10.52 -0.15
N LEU A 75 -10.89 10.59 -0.93
CA LEU A 75 -11.91 11.61 -0.84
C LEU A 75 -12.58 11.55 0.55
N PRO A 76 -12.84 12.71 1.18
CA PRO A 76 -13.63 12.78 2.41
C PRO A 76 -14.91 11.95 2.33
N ASN A 77 -15.17 11.15 3.37
CA ASN A 77 -16.36 10.29 3.47
C ASN A 77 -16.53 9.24 2.37
N SER A 78 -15.50 8.93 1.57
CA SER A 78 -15.58 7.88 0.54
C SER A 78 -15.13 6.49 1.01
N LEU A 79 -14.50 6.37 2.17
CA LEU A 79 -13.98 5.09 2.63
C LEU A 79 -15.13 4.15 3.02
N ARG A 80 -15.21 2.99 2.38
CA ARG A 80 -16.08 1.87 2.79
C ARG A 80 -15.31 0.56 2.83
N VAL A 81 -15.69 -0.33 3.74
CA VAL A 81 -15.08 -1.65 3.93
C VAL A 81 -16.15 -2.72 3.79
N SER A 82 -15.80 -3.85 3.16
CA SER A 82 -16.72 -4.98 3.00
C SER A 82 -17.10 -5.60 4.34
N ALA A 83 -18.24 -6.28 4.42
CA ALA A 83 -18.72 -6.86 5.67
C ALA A 83 -17.74 -7.87 6.29
N SER A 84 -16.93 -8.55 5.47
CA SER A 84 -15.88 -9.48 5.89
C SER A 84 -14.60 -8.78 6.36
N GLY A 85 -14.42 -7.49 6.06
CA GLY A 85 -13.18 -6.76 6.31
C GLY A 85 -12.04 -7.09 5.35
N ASN A 86 -12.30 -7.82 4.25
CA ASN A 86 -11.26 -8.21 3.29
C ASN A 86 -11.01 -7.17 2.22
N CYS A 87 -11.98 -6.29 1.94
CA CYS A 87 -11.87 -5.26 0.93
C CYS A 87 -12.11 -3.87 1.51
N ILE A 88 -11.31 -2.90 1.08
CA ILE A 88 -11.53 -1.48 1.31
C ILE A 88 -11.60 -0.75 -0.02
N GLU A 89 -12.56 0.16 -0.14
CA GLU A 89 -12.76 0.97 -1.33
C GLU A 89 -12.80 2.45 -0.97
N TYR A 90 -12.32 3.28 -1.88
CA TYR A 90 -12.30 4.74 -1.77
C TYR A 90 -12.28 5.39 -3.16
N LEU A 91 -12.65 6.67 -3.22
CA LEU A 91 -12.42 7.51 -4.41
C LEU A 91 -11.12 8.28 -4.19
N PRO A 92 -10.14 8.21 -5.10
CA PRO A 92 -8.93 9.01 -5.00
C PRO A 92 -9.19 10.46 -5.46
N VAL A 93 -8.75 11.44 -4.68
CA VAL A 93 -8.79 12.85 -5.08
C VAL A 93 -7.67 13.13 -6.08
N ILE A 94 -8.02 13.71 -7.23
CA ILE A 94 -7.02 14.11 -8.24
C ILE A 94 -7.03 15.63 -8.47
N GLY A 95 -7.92 16.36 -7.81
CA GLY A 95 -7.99 17.81 -7.92
C GLY A 95 -9.03 18.41 -7.00
N GLY A 96 -9.06 19.73 -6.96
CA GLY A 96 -10.07 20.47 -6.22
C GLY A 96 -10.07 21.93 -6.62
N ALA A 97 -11.22 22.57 -6.49
CA ALA A 97 -11.40 23.97 -6.85
C ALA A 97 -12.43 24.61 -5.91
N ASN A 98 -12.45 25.94 -5.89
CA ASN A 98 -13.56 26.67 -5.30
C ASN A 98 -14.53 27.07 -6.41
N TYR A 99 -15.80 26.71 -6.28
CA TYR A 99 -16.82 27.15 -7.22
C TYR A 99 -17.26 28.58 -6.91
N ILE A 100 -17.79 29.25 -7.94
CA ILE A 100 -18.20 30.65 -7.88
C ILE A 100 -19.73 30.71 -7.77
N GLY A 101 -20.23 31.45 -6.78
CA GLY A 101 -21.67 31.58 -6.53
C GLY A 101 -22.24 30.38 -5.78
N GLN A 102 -23.50 30.05 -6.05
CA GLN A 102 -24.18 28.87 -5.48
C GLN A 102 -24.44 27.85 -6.58
N LEU A 103 -24.24 26.58 -6.27
CA LEU A 103 -24.62 25.47 -7.13
C LEU A 103 -26.10 25.19 -7.01
N ALA A 104 -26.70 24.60 -8.05
CA ALA A 104 -28.04 24.07 -7.93
C ALA A 104 -28.07 22.94 -6.90
N ASP A 105 -28.86 23.11 -5.84
CA ASP A 105 -29.02 22.11 -4.80
C ASP A 105 -30.48 21.94 -4.36
N THR A 106 -30.72 20.96 -3.49
CA THR A 106 -32.07 20.71 -2.97
C THR A 106 -32.63 21.85 -2.13
N GLN A 107 -31.78 22.66 -1.50
CA GLN A 107 -32.18 23.69 -0.55
C GLN A 107 -32.59 24.99 -1.24
N ASN A 108 -31.85 25.40 -2.28
CA ASN A 108 -32.17 26.59 -3.06
C ASN A 108 -33.20 26.34 -4.15
N GLY A 109 -33.53 25.07 -4.44
CA GLY A 109 -34.58 24.70 -5.39
C GLY A 109 -34.26 25.04 -6.85
N ALA A 110 -33.01 25.40 -7.16
CA ALA A 110 -32.61 25.75 -8.52
C ALA A 110 -32.73 24.53 -9.47
N SER A 111 -32.96 24.84 -10.74
CA SER A 111 -32.97 23.83 -11.80
C SER A 111 -31.59 23.20 -11.97
N ALA A 112 -31.57 21.94 -12.42
CA ALA A 112 -30.32 21.21 -12.65
C ALA A 112 -29.40 21.95 -13.63
N THR A 113 -28.11 21.99 -13.32
CA THR A 113 -27.07 22.68 -14.11
C THR A 113 -26.14 21.67 -14.76
N SER A 114 -25.63 21.97 -15.95
CA SER A 114 -24.68 21.11 -16.68
C SER A 114 -23.23 21.56 -16.59
N SER A 115 -22.93 22.62 -15.83
CA SER A 115 -21.55 23.07 -15.62
C SER A 115 -21.41 23.86 -14.32
N ILE A 116 -20.21 23.84 -13.76
CA ILE A 116 -19.83 24.57 -12.56
C ILE A 116 -18.70 25.54 -12.92
N SER A 117 -18.86 26.82 -12.61
CA SER A 117 -17.80 27.83 -12.73
C SER A 117 -16.91 27.80 -11.49
N THR A 118 -15.59 27.84 -11.68
CA THR A 118 -14.60 27.65 -10.61
C THR A 118 -13.42 28.62 -10.73
N SER A 119 -12.70 28.81 -9.62
CA SER A 119 -11.33 29.33 -9.66
C SER A 119 -10.43 28.40 -10.49
N PRO A 120 -9.39 28.91 -11.19
CA PRO A 120 -8.46 28.08 -11.93
C PRO A 120 -7.90 26.91 -11.09
N PHE A 121 -7.91 25.70 -11.64
CA PHE A 121 -7.37 24.51 -11.01
C PHE A 121 -6.58 23.64 -11.98
N ASN A 122 -5.73 22.78 -11.43
CA ASN A 122 -5.00 21.75 -12.14
C ASN A 122 -5.43 20.37 -11.63
N LEU A 123 -5.18 19.35 -12.43
CA LEU A 123 -5.38 17.96 -12.05
C LEU A 123 -4.02 17.29 -11.82
N ASP A 124 -3.98 16.46 -10.79
CA ASP A 124 -2.90 15.52 -10.52
C ASP A 124 -3.06 14.26 -11.40
N LEU A 125 -2.27 13.23 -11.11
CA LEU A 125 -2.32 11.95 -11.82
C LEU A 125 -3.66 11.24 -11.62
N GLY A 126 -4.31 10.87 -12.72
CA GLY A 126 -5.57 10.12 -12.75
C GLY A 126 -6.50 10.65 -13.84
N SER A 127 -7.76 10.21 -13.79
CA SER A 127 -8.81 10.66 -14.70
C SER A 127 -9.91 11.41 -13.97
N ALA A 128 -10.34 12.57 -14.49
CA ALA A 128 -11.41 13.36 -13.87
C ALA A 128 -12.78 12.76 -14.19
N GLN A 129 -13.19 11.79 -13.39
CA GLN A 129 -14.46 11.07 -13.58
C GLN A 129 -15.60 11.71 -12.79
N HIS A 130 -15.33 12.12 -11.55
CA HIS A 130 -16.36 12.53 -10.60
C HIS A 130 -16.06 13.90 -10.01
N VAL A 131 -17.09 14.72 -9.87
CA VAL A 131 -17.06 15.93 -9.05
C VAL A 131 -17.89 15.72 -7.80
N VAL A 132 -17.34 16.11 -6.65
CA VAL A 132 -17.98 15.92 -5.35
C VAL A 132 -18.07 17.24 -4.60
N VAL A 133 -19.26 17.51 -4.07
CA VAL A 133 -19.57 18.70 -3.29
C VAL A 133 -20.20 18.26 -1.97
N ALA A 134 -19.58 18.64 -0.85
CA ALA A 134 -20.13 18.55 0.51
C ALA A 134 -20.76 17.19 0.87
N ALA A 135 -20.09 16.09 0.50
CA ALA A 135 -20.50 14.74 0.88
C ALA A 135 -20.32 14.53 2.38
N LEU A 136 -21.37 14.03 3.06
CA LEU A 136 -21.36 13.76 4.50
C LEU A 136 -21.29 12.27 4.84
N SER A 137 -21.57 11.41 3.88
CA SER A 137 -21.53 9.96 4.06
C SER A 137 -21.16 9.24 2.76
N THR A 138 -20.78 7.97 2.88
CA THR A 138 -20.52 7.09 1.74
C THR A 138 -21.77 6.87 0.88
N SER A 139 -22.97 6.87 1.48
CA SER A 139 -24.23 6.68 0.76
C SER A 139 -24.58 7.84 -0.19
N GLU A 140 -23.98 9.01 0.02
CA GLU A 140 -24.14 10.18 -0.88
C GLU A 140 -23.19 10.16 -2.08
N LEU A 141 -22.17 9.29 -2.03
CA LEU A 141 -21.16 9.11 -3.07
C LEU A 141 -21.46 7.88 -3.93
N TYR A 142 -21.67 6.73 -3.28
CA TYR A 142 -21.95 5.44 -3.92
C TYR A 142 -23.44 5.26 -4.14
N THR A 143 -24.02 6.09 -5.00
CA THR A 143 -25.45 6.10 -5.30
C THR A 143 -25.72 6.39 -6.77
N GLY A 144 -26.81 5.81 -7.27
CA GLY A 144 -27.37 6.11 -8.60
C GLY A 144 -28.47 7.19 -8.55
N ALA A 145 -28.66 7.86 -7.41
CA ALA A 145 -29.67 8.90 -7.28
C ALA A 145 -29.34 10.11 -8.16
N ALA A 146 -30.36 10.65 -8.84
CA ALA A 146 -30.23 11.84 -9.68
C ALA A 146 -29.85 13.12 -8.89
N THR A 147 -30.01 13.10 -7.57
CA THR A 147 -29.58 14.16 -6.67
C THR A 147 -28.67 13.53 -5.62
N ALA A 148 -27.39 13.87 -5.68
CA ALA A 148 -26.33 13.29 -4.86
C ALA A 148 -25.22 14.32 -4.60
N ALA A 149 -24.32 14.02 -3.67
CA ALA A 149 -23.14 14.85 -3.44
C ALA A 149 -22.10 14.70 -4.57
N ARG A 150 -22.19 13.61 -5.33
CA ARG A 150 -21.35 13.28 -6.49
C ARG A 150 -22.11 13.49 -7.80
N ALA A 151 -21.42 13.93 -8.84
CA ALA A 151 -21.87 13.94 -10.22
C ALA A 151 -20.75 13.49 -11.16
N ASP A 152 -21.11 12.93 -12.32
CA ASP A 152 -20.15 12.57 -13.37
C ASP A 152 -19.69 13.82 -14.13
N ILE A 153 -18.38 13.93 -14.36
CA ILE A 153 -17.76 15.03 -15.09
C ILE A 153 -17.92 14.79 -16.60
N GLY A 154 -18.27 15.86 -17.33
CA GLY A 154 -18.28 15.87 -18.79
C GLY A 154 -16.90 16.15 -19.39
N THR A 155 -16.82 16.39 -20.69
CA THR A 155 -15.53 16.68 -21.34
C THR A 155 -14.94 17.99 -20.86
N LEU A 156 -13.83 17.91 -20.11
CA LEU A 156 -13.08 19.09 -19.67
C LEU A 156 -12.45 19.86 -20.85
N GLY A 157 -12.27 21.16 -20.66
CA GLY A 157 -11.57 22.03 -21.61
C GLY A 157 -10.05 21.91 -21.55
N SER A 158 -9.35 23.04 -21.71
CA SER A 158 -7.89 23.12 -21.59
C SER A 158 -7.44 23.52 -20.18
N SER A 159 -6.28 23.03 -19.76
CA SER A 159 -5.62 23.46 -18.52
C SER A 159 -4.97 24.85 -18.68
N PRO A 160 -4.98 25.73 -17.64
CA PRO A 160 -5.65 25.54 -16.35
C PRO A 160 -7.18 25.59 -16.50
N TYR A 161 -7.85 24.65 -15.86
CA TYR A 161 -9.30 24.51 -15.96
C TYR A 161 -9.98 25.59 -15.13
N THR A 162 -11.02 26.22 -15.67
CA THR A 162 -11.83 27.23 -14.95
C THR A 162 -13.29 26.80 -14.80
N THR A 163 -13.67 25.67 -15.40
CA THR A 163 -15.02 25.12 -15.32
C THR A 163 -14.96 23.61 -15.18
N VAL A 164 -15.96 23.05 -14.49
CA VAL A 164 -16.22 21.62 -14.42
C VAL A 164 -17.54 21.36 -15.15
N PRO A 165 -17.51 20.86 -16.40
CA PRO A 165 -18.71 20.42 -17.09
C PRO A 165 -19.23 19.13 -16.44
N LEU A 166 -20.55 18.97 -16.44
CA LEU A 166 -21.24 17.80 -15.90
C LEU A 166 -21.79 16.99 -17.06
N ALA A 167 -21.64 15.66 -17.01
CA ALA A 167 -22.06 14.78 -18.09
C ALA A 167 -23.58 14.86 -18.34
N ILE A 168 -24.35 15.05 -17.27
CA ILE A 168 -25.80 15.25 -17.28
C ILE A 168 -26.10 16.45 -16.38
N GLY A 169 -27.18 17.18 -16.66
CA GLY A 169 -27.66 18.24 -15.77
C GLY A 169 -27.90 17.70 -14.35
N HIS A 170 -27.21 18.27 -13.36
CA HIS A 170 -27.20 17.77 -12.00
C HIS A 170 -27.73 18.80 -11.00
N ARG A 171 -28.28 18.29 -9.89
CA ARG A 171 -28.60 19.07 -8.69
C ARG A 171 -27.97 18.39 -7.49
N PHE A 172 -27.15 19.12 -6.74
CA PHE A 172 -26.46 18.58 -5.57
C PHE A 172 -27.40 18.44 -4.38
N VAL A 173 -27.04 17.59 -3.42
CA VAL A 173 -27.78 17.51 -2.15
C VAL A 173 -27.67 18.81 -1.36
N ARG A 174 -26.50 19.45 -1.39
CA ARG A 174 -26.21 20.72 -0.69
C ARG A 174 -24.99 21.42 -1.28
N ASN A 175 -24.89 22.73 -1.05
CA ASN A 175 -23.66 23.49 -1.27
C ASN A 175 -22.60 23.23 -0.17
N SER A 176 -21.32 23.39 -0.51
CA SER A 176 -20.23 23.41 0.47
C SER A 176 -20.18 24.76 1.19
N VAL A 177 -19.93 24.73 2.49
CA VAL A 177 -19.83 25.94 3.34
C VAL A 177 -18.72 26.88 2.86
N ASN A 178 -17.64 26.32 2.30
CA ASN A 178 -16.49 27.08 1.82
C ASN A 178 -16.43 27.19 0.29
N ASN A 179 -17.54 26.90 -0.39
CA ASN A 179 -17.62 26.80 -1.85
C ASN A 179 -16.60 25.84 -2.47
N ARG A 180 -16.22 24.77 -1.77
CA ARG A 180 -15.22 23.81 -2.25
C ARG A 180 -15.89 22.66 -3.00
N LEU A 181 -15.23 22.23 -4.07
CA LEU A 181 -15.47 20.94 -4.71
C LEU A 181 -14.19 20.12 -4.81
N PHE A 182 -14.36 18.81 -4.90
CA PHE A 182 -13.29 17.86 -5.17
C PHE A 182 -13.51 17.21 -6.53
N ILE A 183 -12.41 16.90 -7.20
CA ILE A 183 -12.39 16.11 -8.43
C ILE A 183 -11.73 14.79 -8.09
N SER A 184 -12.38 13.69 -8.41
CA SER A 184 -11.90 12.35 -8.13
C SER A 184 -11.94 11.45 -9.35
N ASP A 185 -11.06 10.46 -9.34
CA ASP A 185 -11.08 9.35 -10.29
C ASP A 185 -12.14 8.31 -9.90
N ASP A 186 -12.30 7.29 -10.73
CA ASP A 186 -13.08 6.12 -10.40
C ASP A 186 -12.58 5.46 -9.10
N PRO A 187 -13.48 4.78 -8.37
CA PRO A 187 -13.13 4.07 -7.15
C PRO A 187 -11.95 3.11 -7.36
N LYS A 188 -11.11 3.01 -6.34
CA LYS A 188 -10.05 2.01 -6.23
C LYS A 188 -10.33 1.12 -5.04
N ARG A 189 -10.13 -0.18 -5.19
CA ARG A 189 -10.40 -1.19 -4.16
C ARG A 189 -9.15 -1.98 -3.86
N PHE A 190 -8.72 -2.01 -2.60
CA PHE A 190 -7.74 -2.98 -2.13
C PHE A 190 -8.46 -4.17 -1.53
N CYS A 191 -8.09 -5.38 -1.93
CA CYS A 191 -8.69 -6.61 -1.41
C CYS A 191 -7.62 -7.62 -1.03
N PHE A 192 -7.86 -8.34 0.05
CA PHE A 192 -7.18 -9.58 0.36
C PHE A 192 -7.87 -10.74 -0.36
N VAL A 193 -7.16 -11.36 -1.31
CA VAL A 193 -7.68 -12.47 -2.12
C VAL A 193 -6.63 -13.58 -2.15
N SER A 194 -6.98 -14.76 -1.64
CA SER A 194 -6.18 -15.98 -1.75
C SER A 194 -4.70 -15.81 -1.37
N GLY A 195 -4.43 -15.13 -0.25
CA GLY A 195 -3.07 -14.93 0.24
C GLY A 195 -2.28 -13.82 -0.46
N SER A 196 -2.99 -12.95 -1.18
CA SER A 196 -2.42 -11.79 -1.86
C SER A 196 -3.22 -10.53 -1.55
N ILE A 197 -2.56 -9.39 -1.57
CA ILE A 197 -3.23 -8.10 -1.61
C ILE A 197 -3.22 -7.61 -3.04
N VAL A 198 -4.41 -7.37 -3.57
CA VAL A 198 -4.64 -6.88 -4.91
C VAL A 198 -5.31 -5.50 -4.86
N GLN A 199 -5.10 -4.73 -5.92
CA GLN A 199 -5.73 -3.45 -6.16
C GLN A 199 -6.54 -3.51 -7.45
N TYR A 200 -7.85 -3.28 -7.36
CA TYR A 200 -8.73 -3.08 -8.51
C TYR A 200 -8.80 -1.60 -8.88
N GLN A 201 -8.82 -1.31 -10.18
CA GLN A 201 -8.90 0.04 -10.75
C GLN A 201 -9.75 0.00 -12.04
N ASN A 202 -10.21 1.15 -12.52
CA ASN A 202 -10.88 1.28 -13.83
C ASN A 202 -12.12 0.37 -14.01
N TYR A 203 -12.82 0.04 -12.93
CA TYR A 203 -14.08 -0.72 -12.96
C TYR A 203 -15.33 0.17 -12.90
N GLY A 204 -15.16 1.49 -12.92
CA GLY A 204 -16.24 2.46 -12.78
C GLY A 204 -16.81 2.55 -11.36
N LEU A 205 -17.93 3.26 -11.23
CA LEU A 205 -18.63 3.40 -9.97
C LEU A 205 -19.61 2.25 -9.73
N ASP A 206 -19.31 1.42 -8.73
CA ASP A 206 -20.24 0.42 -8.20
C ASP A 206 -21.09 1.01 -7.06
N THR A 207 -22.40 1.12 -7.27
CA THR A 207 -23.35 1.65 -6.27
C THR A 207 -23.93 0.57 -5.36
N GLY A 208 -23.55 -0.70 -5.55
CA GLY A 208 -23.95 -1.80 -4.69
C GLY A 208 -23.31 -1.74 -3.31
N ASN A 209 -23.74 -2.65 -2.42
CA ASN A 209 -23.03 -2.87 -1.16
C ASN A 209 -21.64 -3.43 -1.47
N LEU A 210 -20.62 -2.91 -0.77
CA LEU A 210 -19.26 -3.40 -0.95
C LEU A 210 -19.15 -4.86 -0.46
N ASP A 211 -18.74 -5.75 -1.35
CA ASP A 211 -18.45 -7.15 -1.08
C ASP A 211 -17.03 -7.52 -1.50
N ASP A 212 -16.71 -8.81 -1.37
CA ASP A 212 -15.39 -9.35 -1.71
C ASP A 212 -15.29 -9.83 -3.17
N SER A 213 -16.33 -9.61 -3.98
CA SER A 213 -16.33 -10.03 -5.37
C SER A 213 -15.39 -9.16 -6.21
N ASN A 214 -14.92 -9.73 -7.32
CA ASN A 214 -14.13 -8.97 -8.29
C ASN A 214 -15.05 -7.96 -9.00
N PRO A 215 -14.84 -6.64 -8.86
CA PRO A 215 -15.67 -5.63 -9.49
C PRO A 215 -15.45 -5.52 -11.01
N GLY A 216 -14.46 -6.22 -11.58
CA GLY A 216 -14.00 -6.05 -12.96
C GLY A 216 -12.85 -5.04 -13.07
N GLY A 217 -12.68 -4.47 -14.27
CA GLY A 217 -11.60 -3.51 -14.55
C GLY A 217 -10.19 -4.12 -14.51
N ASP A 218 -9.21 -3.29 -14.16
CA ASP A 218 -7.81 -3.65 -14.08
C ASP A 218 -7.42 -4.17 -12.69
N LEU A 219 -6.55 -5.18 -12.65
CA LEU A 219 -6.05 -5.82 -11.43
C LEU A 219 -4.53 -5.63 -11.30
N LEU A 220 -4.08 -5.12 -10.15
CA LEU A 220 -2.66 -5.05 -9.78
C LEU A 220 -2.40 -5.83 -8.49
N THR A 221 -1.52 -6.82 -8.52
CA THR A 221 -1.05 -7.52 -7.32
C THR A 221 0.04 -6.71 -6.62
N LEU A 222 -0.23 -6.28 -5.38
CA LEU A 222 0.75 -5.53 -4.56
C LEU A 222 1.73 -6.47 -3.87
N SER A 223 1.22 -7.54 -3.27
CA SER A 223 2.04 -8.52 -2.58
C SER A 223 1.33 -9.85 -2.42
N GLU A 224 2.12 -10.89 -2.23
CA GLU A 224 1.73 -12.29 -2.10
C GLU A 224 2.38 -12.89 -0.84
N GLY A 225 2.00 -14.11 -0.48
CA GLY A 225 2.50 -14.78 0.72
C GLY A 225 1.93 -14.16 2.01
N ILE A 226 0.71 -13.63 1.90
CA ILE A 226 0.00 -12.97 2.98
C ILE A 226 -0.97 -13.97 3.62
N PHE A 227 -1.16 -13.88 4.92
CA PHE A 227 -2.24 -14.53 5.64
C PHE A 227 -3.04 -13.47 6.40
N ALA A 228 -4.34 -13.68 6.53
CA ALA A 228 -5.22 -12.83 7.32
C ALA A 228 -5.51 -13.51 8.67
N SER A 229 -5.31 -12.78 9.76
CA SER A 229 -5.68 -13.21 11.12
C SER A 229 -6.93 -12.44 11.59
N GLY A 230 -8.00 -12.49 10.81
CA GLY A 230 -9.22 -11.71 10.99
C GLY A 230 -9.40 -10.64 9.89
N ASN A 231 -10.13 -9.56 10.21
CA ASN A 231 -10.41 -8.48 9.27
C ASN A 231 -9.10 -7.77 8.89
N VAL A 232 -8.79 -7.73 7.60
CA VAL A 232 -7.61 -7.05 7.06
C VAL A 232 -7.76 -5.54 7.15
N PHE A 233 -8.97 -5.05 6.89
CA PHE A 233 -9.33 -3.64 6.95
C PHE A 233 -10.38 -3.41 8.02
N VAL A 234 -10.13 -2.43 8.88
CA VAL A 234 -11.07 -1.99 9.90
C VAL A 234 -11.18 -0.48 9.87
N LEU A 235 -12.39 0.03 9.62
CA LEU A 235 -12.69 1.44 9.84
C LEU A 235 -12.97 1.66 11.32
N SER A 236 -12.35 2.69 11.90
CA SER A 236 -12.72 3.13 13.24
C SER A 236 -14.20 3.53 13.24
N ALA A 237 -14.99 2.98 14.17
CA ALA A 237 -16.32 3.50 14.45
C ALA A 237 -16.18 4.99 14.80
N GLY A 238 -16.60 5.85 13.88
CA GLY A 238 -16.37 7.28 13.99
C GLY A 238 -17.09 7.83 15.20
N SER A 239 -16.35 8.30 16.20
CA SER A 239 -16.86 9.43 16.98
C SER A 239 -16.90 10.62 16.03
N GLN A 240 -18.10 11.13 15.80
CA GLN A 240 -18.42 12.35 15.07
C GLN A 240 -17.29 13.39 15.22
N ASP A 241 -16.51 13.64 14.16
CA ASP A 241 -16.77 14.86 13.38
C ASP A 241 -15.76 15.17 12.28
N ARG A 242 -14.51 14.68 12.27
CA ARG A 242 -13.55 15.22 11.25
C ARG A 242 -12.54 14.26 10.65
N ASN A 243 -12.35 13.06 11.19
CA ASN A 243 -11.36 12.13 10.65
C ASN A 243 -11.86 10.68 10.73
N THR A 244 -11.73 9.93 9.64
CA THR A 244 -11.85 8.47 9.65
C THR A 244 -10.46 7.86 9.76
N ALA A 245 -10.28 6.90 10.67
CA ALA A 245 -9.06 6.10 10.68
C ALA A 245 -9.32 4.72 10.07
N VAL A 246 -8.42 4.29 9.20
CA VAL A 246 -8.35 2.93 8.67
C VAL A 246 -7.20 2.21 9.38
N THR A 247 -7.48 1.07 9.98
CA THR A 247 -6.44 0.13 10.42
C THR A 247 -6.31 -0.97 9.38
N ILE A 248 -5.08 -1.25 8.97
CA ILE A 248 -4.71 -2.30 8.02
C ILE A 248 -3.83 -3.30 8.77
N THR A 249 -4.22 -4.57 8.79
CA THR A 249 -3.49 -5.65 9.45
C THR A 249 -3.18 -6.74 8.45
N LEU A 250 -1.89 -6.97 8.17
CA LEU A 250 -1.41 -7.97 7.22
C LEU A 250 -0.40 -8.92 7.87
N GLY A 251 -0.69 -10.23 7.81
CA GLY A 251 0.28 -11.27 8.14
C GLY A 251 1.09 -11.67 6.90
N PHE A 252 2.40 -11.83 7.01
CA PHE A 252 3.28 -12.33 5.95
C PHE A 252 3.92 -13.64 6.41
N ALA A 253 3.85 -14.67 5.56
CA ALA A 253 4.41 -15.98 5.85
C ALA A 253 5.32 -16.47 4.72
N GLU A 254 6.53 -16.91 5.06
CA GLU A 254 7.43 -17.57 4.11
C GLU A 254 8.20 -18.70 4.81
N ARG A 255 8.05 -19.94 4.31
CA ARG A 255 8.83 -21.12 4.72
C ARG A 255 8.94 -21.34 6.24
N GLY A 256 7.85 -21.14 6.98
CA GLY A 256 7.76 -21.37 8.43
C GLY A 256 8.01 -20.12 9.29
N GLU A 257 8.43 -19.00 8.68
CA GLU A 257 8.49 -17.71 9.36
C GLU A 257 7.20 -16.93 9.13
N GLN A 258 6.70 -16.27 10.19
CA GLN A 258 5.48 -15.46 10.15
C GLN A 258 5.70 -14.14 10.87
N ILE A 259 5.16 -13.06 10.30
CA ILE A 259 5.13 -11.73 10.90
C ILE A 259 3.79 -11.07 10.61
N THR A 260 3.21 -10.41 11.61
CA THR A 260 2.05 -9.52 11.42
C THR A 260 2.52 -8.08 11.47
N LEU A 261 2.06 -7.29 10.51
CA LEU A 261 2.32 -5.86 10.41
C LEU A 261 1.01 -5.09 10.43
N ASP A 262 0.96 -4.06 11.25
CA ASP A 262 -0.17 -3.16 11.36
C ASP A 262 0.19 -1.76 10.85
N SER A 263 -0.76 -1.10 10.21
CA SER A 263 -0.65 0.31 9.84
C SER A 263 -1.97 1.03 10.06
N LYS A 264 -1.89 2.30 10.47
CA LYS A 264 -3.06 3.15 10.69
C LYS A 264 -2.97 4.38 9.78
N VAL A 265 -4.02 4.59 8.99
CA VAL A 265 -4.16 5.74 8.09
C VAL A 265 -5.25 6.63 8.62
N LEU A 266 -4.96 7.92 8.75
CA LEU A 266 -5.95 8.94 9.06
C LEU A 266 -6.36 9.65 7.76
N VAL A 267 -7.64 9.61 7.44
CA VAL A 267 -8.24 10.36 6.34
C VAL A 267 -9.07 11.49 6.94
N ARG A 268 -8.81 12.72 6.48
CA ARG A 268 -9.53 13.90 6.95
C ARG A 268 -10.86 14.01 6.24
N ASN A 269 -11.95 13.94 7.00
CA ASN A 269 -13.28 14.24 6.50
C ASN A 269 -13.56 15.71 6.75
N VAL A 270 -13.26 16.55 5.75
CA VAL A 270 -13.61 17.97 5.79
C VAL A 270 -14.65 18.20 4.69
N PRO A 271 -15.91 18.53 5.06
CA PRO A 271 -16.96 18.85 4.09
C PRO A 271 -16.73 20.21 3.38
#